data_AF-A0A9E2BLZ8-F1
#
_entry.id   AF-A0A9E2BLZ8-F1
#
_cell.length_a   1.000
_cell.length_b   1.000
_cell.length_c   1.000
_cell.angle_alpha   90.00
_cell.angle_beta   90.00
_cell.angle_gamma   90.00
#
_symmetry.space_group_name_H-M   'P 1'
#
loop_
_entity.id
_entity.type
_entity.pdbx_description
1 polymer ?
#
loop_
_entity_poly.entity_id
_entity_poly.type
_entity_poly.pdbx_seq_one_letter_code
_entity_poly.pdbx_strand_id
1 'polypeptide(L)'
;MVSPEGQRTDQEEVPASHLGAPGAATQVRYRQGPAPRAGASSKVAGRDLRSALSFNGRCGRISRDQRINEQIRAREVRLIDEKGEQLGIIPLAEALRIARERGLDLVEVASQAQPVVCRLMDYGRYKYEMAKREREARRHQKIQEIKEVKLRVNIDDHDFEVKARNAMRFLKDGDKVKATIMFRGREITHPELGLRVLERLTEYVQEVGQVEQPPRVEGRNMVMMLAPKAQKGSSGSRSKPAEAQGG
;
A
#
# COMPACT_ATOMS: atom_id res chain seq x y z
N MET A 1 -24.27 -54.28 82.68
CA MET A 1 -22.83 -54.35 83.00
C MET A 1 -22.05 -53.89 81.77
N VAL A 2 -21.31 -52.79 81.97
CA VAL A 2 -19.98 -52.45 81.45
C VAL A 2 -19.69 -52.60 79.93
N SER A 3 -19.69 -51.45 79.23
CA SER A 3 -18.59 -50.77 78.49
C SER A 3 -17.39 -51.56 77.92
N PRO A 4 -16.49 -50.93 77.13
CA PRO A 4 -16.61 -50.16 75.87
C PRO A 4 -15.46 -50.52 74.87
N GLU A 5 -15.31 -49.80 73.74
CA GLU A 5 -14.07 -49.07 73.34
C GLU A 5 -14.05 -48.66 71.85
N GLY A 6 -14.10 -47.33 71.62
CA GLY A 6 -13.15 -46.47 70.87
C GLY A 6 -12.72 -46.80 69.43
N GLN A 7 -12.45 -45.85 68.52
CA GLN A 7 -12.30 -44.38 68.51
C GLN A 7 -12.53 -43.91 67.05
N ARG A 8 -13.27 -42.83 66.75
CA ARG A 8 -12.84 -41.41 66.56
C ARG A 8 -11.66 -41.26 65.57
N THR A 9 -11.68 -40.39 64.58
CA THR A 9 -11.94 -38.93 64.63
C THR A 9 -12.29 -38.34 63.25
N ASP A 10 -13.34 -37.52 63.25
CA ASP A 10 -13.39 -36.11 62.81
C ASP A 10 -13.10 -35.69 61.36
N GLN A 11 -14.16 -35.17 60.73
CA GLN A 11 -14.32 -33.80 60.22
C GLN A 11 -13.05 -33.04 59.80
N GLU A 12 -13.04 -32.48 58.59
CA GLU A 12 -12.86 -31.03 58.46
C GLU A 12 -13.36 -30.46 57.12
N GLU A 13 -13.86 -29.24 57.24
CA GLU A 13 -14.52 -28.40 56.24
C GLU A 13 -13.55 -27.78 55.22
N VAL A 14 -14.15 -27.24 54.16
CA VAL A 14 -13.59 -26.26 53.22
C VAL A 14 -12.87 -25.09 53.92
N PRO A 15 -11.85 -24.50 53.26
CA PRO A 15 -12.02 -23.10 52.92
C PRO A 15 -11.53 -22.68 51.51
N ALA A 16 -12.24 -21.68 51.00
CA ALA A 16 -11.87 -20.89 49.85
C ALA A 16 -10.60 -20.06 50.11
N SER A 17 -9.63 -20.12 49.20
CA SER A 17 -8.77 -19.00 48.80
C SER A 17 -7.68 -19.51 47.85
N HIS A 18 -7.67 -19.03 46.61
CA HIS A 18 -6.49 -18.37 46.02
C HIS A 18 -6.85 -17.83 44.63
N LEU A 19 -7.08 -16.52 44.62
CA LEU A 19 -7.01 -15.67 43.43
C LEU A 19 -5.60 -15.78 42.84
N GLY A 20 -5.48 -16.42 41.67
CA GLY A 20 -4.29 -16.35 40.83
C GLY A 20 -4.30 -15.06 40.02
N ALA A 21 -3.47 -14.11 40.43
CA ALA A 21 -3.28 -12.82 39.75
C ALA A 21 -2.64 -12.99 38.35
N PRO A 22 -3.03 -12.18 37.35
CA PRO A 22 -2.40 -12.15 36.03
C PRO A 22 -1.02 -11.49 36.08
N GLY A 23 -0.06 -12.14 35.43
CA GLY A 23 1.33 -11.69 35.28
C GLY A 23 1.47 -10.32 34.61
N ALA A 24 2.22 -9.47 35.31
CA ALA A 24 3.01 -8.32 34.89
C ALA A 24 2.81 -7.76 33.47
N ALA A 25 2.15 -6.59 33.45
CA ALA A 25 2.24 -5.60 32.39
C ALA A 25 3.71 -5.22 32.10
N THR A 26 4.16 -5.50 30.88
CA THR A 26 5.39 -4.90 30.34
C THR A 26 5.11 -3.44 30.01
N GLN A 27 5.51 -2.55 30.92
CA GLN A 27 5.49 -1.10 30.70
C GLN A 27 6.55 -0.71 29.65
N VAL A 28 6.07 -0.23 28.51
CA VAL A 28 6.88 0.51 27.53
C VAL A 28 7.25 1.86 28.17
N ARG A 29 8.47 1.95 28.69
CA ARG A 29 9.05 3.23 29.13
C ARG A 29 9.37 4.09 27.90
N TYR A 30 8.56 5.12 27.67
CA TYR A 30 8.94 6.26 26.84
C TYR A 30 10.12 6.97 27.51
N ARG A 31 11.34 6.72 27.00
CA ARG A 31 12.54 7.46 27.40
C ARG A 31 12.44 8.85 26.77
N GLN A 32 12.07 9.84 27.58
CA GLN A 32 12.17 11.25 27.24
C GLN A 32 13.63 11.56 26.87
N GLY A 33 13.88 11.89 25.60
CA GLY A 33 15.14 12.47 25.18
C GLY A 33 15.21 13.93 25.63
N PRO A 34 16.33 14.41 26.20
CA PRO A 34 16.45 15.80 26.61
C PRO A 34 16.51 16.74 25.38
N ALA A 35 15.84 17.89 25.52
CA ALA A 35 15.81 18.97 24.54
C ALA A 35 17.21 19.57 24.28
N PRO A 36 17.54 20.00 23.04
CA PRO A 36 18.78 20.68 22.76
C PRO A 36 18.74 22.13 23.29
N ARG A 37 19.68 22.46 24.20
CA ARG A 37 19.96 23.83 24.62
C ARG A 37 20.86 24.51 23.59
N ALA A 38 20.50 25.75 23.28
CA ALA A 38 21.24 26.67 22.43
C ALA A 38 22.58 27.12 23.05
N GLY A 39 23.55 27.41 22.18
CA GLY A 39 24.55 28.46 22.38
C GLY A 39 25.83 28.07 23.11
N ALA A 40 26.90 27.81 22.35
CA ALA A 40 28.25 28.20 22.72
C ALA A 40 29.12 28.35 21.47
N SER A 41 29.51 29.60 21.22
CA SER A 41 30.55 30.00 20.26
C SER A 41 31.92 29.56 20.79
N SER A 42 32.81 29.04 19.93
CA SER A 42 34.19 29.54 19.76
C SER A 42 35.15 28.52 19.12
N LYS A 43 36.03 29.09 18.27
CA LYS A 43 37.38 28.63 17.88
C LYS A 43 37.54 27.57 16.78
N VAL A 44 37.66 28.13 15.57
CA VAL A 44 38.74 27.93 14.58
C VAL A 44 39.90 27.02 15.00
N ALA A 45 40.12 25.94 14.23
CA ALA A 45 41.44 25.43 13.87
C ALA A 45 41.30 24.64 12.56
N GLY A 46 41.95 25.11 11.50
CA GLY A 46 41.85 24.53 10.17
C GLY A 46 42.54 23.18 10.03
N ARG A 47 42.12 22.44 8.99
CA ARG A 47 42.98 21.59 8.15
C ARG A 47 42.21 21.13 6.90
N ASP A 48 42.81 21.48 5.77
CA ASP A 48 42.89 20.70 4.53
C ASP A 48 41.64 20.52 3.66
N LEU A 49 41.41 21.54 2.83
CA LEU A 49 40.74 21.45 1.53
C LEU A 49 41.71 20.87 0.50
N ARG A 50 41.65 19.56 0.23
CA ARG A 50 42.01 18.97 -1.08
C ARG A 50 41.60 17.50 -1.13
N SER A 51 41.03 17.13 -2.29
CA SER A 51 40.70 15.78 -2.77
C SER A 51 39.62 14.99 -2.03
N ALA A 52 38.35 15.26 -2.38
CA ALA A 52 37.31 14.23 -2.54
C ALA A 52 36.02 14.86 -3.11
N LEU A 53 36.05 15.30 -4.37
CA LEU A 53 34.83 15.46 -5.16
C LEU A 53 34.85 14.39 -6.25
N SER A 54 34.55 13.17 -5.82
CA SER A 54 34.02 12.12 -6.69
C SER A 54 32.79 12.69 -7.39
N PHE A 55 32.98 13.05 -8.65
CA PHE A 55 31.97 13.61 -9.53
C PHE A 55 30.99 12.50 -9.95
N ASN A 56 30.17 12.04 -9.01
CA ASN A 56 29.14 11.04 -9.27
C ASN A 56 27.76 11.65 -9.07
N GLY A 57 26.91 11.47 -10.08
CA GLY A 57 25.46 11.59 -9.90
C GLY A 57 24.85 12.95 -10.25
N ARG A 58 24.93 13.38 -11.51
CA ARG A 58 23.89 14.27 -12.06
C ARG A 58 22.81 13.44 -12.76
N CYS A 59 21.83 13.06 -11.93
CA CYS A 59 20.40 13.07 -12.23
C CYS A 59 20.06 13.12 -13.72
N GLY A 60 20.02 11.95 -14.36
CA GLY A 60 19.31 11.78 -15.61
C GLY A 60 17.83 11.85 -15.31
N ARG A 61 17.18 12.96 -15.66
CA ARG A 61 15.72 13.00 -15.79
C ARG A 61 15.38 11.97 -16.87
N ILE A 62 15.02 10.75 -16.46
CA ILE A 62 14.64 9.67 -17.38
C ILE A 62 13.31 10.11 -18.00
N SER A 63 13.38 10.79 -19.14
CA SER A 63 12.22 10.91 -20.01
C SER A 63 11.70 9.49 -20.24
N ARG A 64 10.40 9.27 -20.01
CA ARG A 64 9.76 7.96 -20.26
C ARG A 64 9.80 7.56 -21.74
N ASP A 65 10.25 8.47 -22.60
CA ASP A 65 10.42 8.21 -24.01
C ASP A 65 11.80 7.61 -24.28
N GLN A 66 11.81 6.50 -25.02
CA GLN A 66 13.02 5.79 -25.41
C GLN A 66 13.79 6.62 -26.44
N ARG A 67 15.11 6.69 -26.30
CA ARG A 67 15.97 7.33 -27.31
C ARG A 67 16.05 6.44 -28.53
N ILE A 68 15.98 7.04 -29.71
CA ILE A 68 16.02 6.34 -30.99
C ILE A 68 17.14 6.85 -31.89
N ASN A 69 17.72 5.96 -32.68
CA ASN A 69 18.68 6.28 -33.74
C ASN A 69 19.78 7.25 -33.26
N GLU A 70 19.84 8.45 -33.83
CA GLU A 70 20.84 9.48 -33.56
C GLU A 70 20.70 10.15 -32.18
N GLN A 71 19.60 9.90 -31.47
CA GLN A 71 19.42 10.39 -30.11
C GLN A 71 20.25 9.59 -29.09
N ILE A 72 20.74 8.41 -29.48
CA ILE A 72 21.56 7.54 -28.65
C ILE A 72 22.96 8.15 -28.54
N ARG A 73 23.42 8.36 -27.30
CA ARG A 73 24.70 9.04 -27.02
C ARG A 73 25.83 8.09 -26.62
N ALA A 74 25.55 6.79 -26.56
CA ALA A 74 26.53 5.78 -26.19
C ALA A 74 27.54 5.56 -27.32
N ARG A 75 28.80 5.26 -26.97
CA ARG A 75 29.84 4.93 -27.96
C ARG A 75 29.73 3.48 -28.44
N GLU A 76 29.45 2.59 -27.49
CA GLU A 76 29.28 1.15 -27.71
C GLU A 76 27.91 0.73 -27.18
N VAL A 77 27.27 -0.18 -27.91
CA VAL A 77 25.94 -0.67 -27.61
C VAL A 77 25.91 -2.19 -27.71
N ARG A 78 25.15 -2.82 -26.83
CA ARG A 78 24.77 -4.23 -26.99
C ARG A 78 23.56 -4.29 -27.91
N LEU A 79 23.73 -4.87 -29.09
CA LEU A 79 22.69 -4.94 -30.12
C LEU A 79 21.87 -6.23 -30.00
N ILE A 80 20.56 -6.07 -29.98
CA ILE A 80 19.58 -7.16 -30.09
C ILE A 80 18.83 -6.98 -31.41
N ASP A 81 18.71 -8.06 -32.17
CA ASP A 81 17.99 -8.08 -33.43
C ASP A 81 16.46 -8.09 -33.24
N GLU A 82 15.70 -7.92 -34.32
CA GLU A 82 14.23 -7.95 -34.34
C GLU A 82 13.67 -9.29 -33.82
N LYS A 83 14.40 -10.39 -34.06
CA LYS A 83 14.04 -11.75 -33.62
C LYS A 83 14.45 -12.05 -32.18
N GLY A 84 15.12 -11.11 -31.52
CA GLY A 84 15.65 -11.29 -30.16
C GLY A 84 17.04 -11.94 -30.09
N GLU A 85 17.69 -12.17 -31.23
CA GLU A 85 19.07 -12.66 -31.29
C GLU A 85 20.06 -11.58 -30.82
N GLN A 86 21.05 -11.97 -30.02
CA GLN A 86 22.06 -11.04 -29.51
C GLN A 86 23.24 -10.98 -30.49
N LEU A 87 23.42 -9.84 -31.16
CA LEU A 87 24.53 -9.61 -32.10
C LEU A 87 25.83 -9.20 -31.39
N GLY A 88 25.80 -9.11 -30.06
CA GLY A 88 26.95 -8.78 -29.23
C GLY A 88 27.11 -7.29 -28.97
N ILE A 89 28.34 -6.89 -28.61
CA ILE A 89 28.69 -5.49 -28.33
C ILE A 89 29.34 -4.93 -29.59
N ILE A 90 28.75 -3.89 -30.14
CA ILE A 90 29.22 -3.23 -31.36
C ILE A 90 29.25 -1.70 -31.19
N PRO A 91 30.05 -0.98 -31.98
CA PRO A 91 30.01 0.48 -32.00
C PRO A 91 28.64 1.00 -32.44
N LEU A 92 28.22 2.16 -31.91
CA LEU A 92 26.93 2.77 -32.27
C LEU A 92 26.80 3.01 -33.79
N ALA A 93 27.88 3.45 -34.45
CA ALA A 93 27.89 3.70 -35.88
C ALA A 93 27.51 2.45 -36.70
N GLU A 94 28.02 1.29 -36.29
CA GLU A 94 27.73 0.01 -36.92
C GLU A 94 26.29 -0.42 -36.63
N ALA A 95 25.80 -0.24 -35.41
CA ALA A 95 24.41 -0.51 -35.06
C ALA A 95 23.42 0.32 -35.89
N LEU A 96 23.73 1.60 -36.14
CA LEU A 96 22.93 2.49 -36.98
C LEU A 96 22.97 2.07 -38.46
N ARG A 97 24.11 1.56 -38.94
CA ARG A 97 24.23 1.01 -40.30
C ARG A 97 23.33 -0.21 -40.49
N ILE A 98 23.39 -1.17 -39.56
CA ILE A 98 22.57 -2.38 -39.58
C ILE A 98 21.07 -2.02 -39.51
N ALA A 99 20.69 -1.04 -38.69
CA ALA A 99 19.32 -0.55 -38.60
C ALA A 99 18.82 0.00 -39.96
N ARG A 100 19.62 0.85 -40.62
CA ARG A 100 19.30 1.42 -41.94
C ARG A 100 19.21 0.37 -43.05
N GLU A 101 20.14 -0.59 -43.07
CA GLU A 101 20.14 -1.68 -44.05
C GLU A 101 18.87 -2.54 -43.98
N ARG A 102 18.33 -2.69 -42.77
CA ARG A 102 17.10 -3.47 -42.51
C ARG A 102 15.83 -2.61 -42.56
N GLY A 103 15.95 -1.29 -42.71
CA GLY A 103 14.82 -0.37 -42.68
C GLY A 103 14.11 -0.30 -41.32
N LEU A 104 14.83 -0.58 -40.23
CA LEU A 104 14.31 -0.58 -38.86
C LEU A 104 14.93 0.57 -38.05
N ASP A 105 14.33 0.89 -36.90
CA ASP A 105 14.89 1.86 -35.95
C ASP A 105 15.75 1.16 -34.89
N LEU A 106 16.83 1.83 -34.50
CA LEU A 106 17.63 1.46 -33.34
C LEU A 106 17.01 2.10 -32.10
N VAL A 107 16.41 1.30 -31.22
CA VAL A 107 15.70 1.80 -30.02
C VAL A 107 16.47 1.42 -28.76
N GLU A 108 16.71 2.40 -27.90
CA GLU A 108 17.35 2.23 -26.60
C GLU A 108 16.34 1.65 -25.58
N VAL A 109 16.45 0.35 -25.28
CA VAL A 109 15.51 -0.34 -24.36
C VAL A 109 15.96 -0.21 -22.91
N ALA A 110 17.28 -0.26 -22.65
CA ALA A 110 17.83 -0.15 -21.30
C ALA A 110 19.09 0.75 -21.26
N SER A 111 18.89 1.98 -20.79
CA SER A 111 19.94 2.99 -20.60
C SER A 111 20.85 2.73 -19.40
N GLN A 112 20.41 1.90 -18.45
CA GLN A 112 21.12 1.67 -17.18
C GLN A 112 22.18 0.57 -17.28
N ALA A 113 22.17 -0.24 -18.35
CA ALA A 113 23.13 -1.30 -18.56
C ALA A 113 24.45 -0.75 -19.12
N GLN A 114 25.57 -1.37 -18.74
CA GLN A 114 26.90 -1.07 -19.29
C GLN A 114 27.43 -2.35 -19.97
N PRO A 115 27.52 -2.42 -21.31
CA PRO A 115 27.11 -1.42 -22.32
C PRO A 115 25.58 -1.25 -22.46
N VAL A 116 25.15 -0.10 -22.99
CA VAL A 116 23.72 0.25 -23.20
C VAL A 116 23.07 -0.75 -24.16
N VAL A 117 21.86 -1.21 -23.82
CA VAL A 117 21.16 -2.22 -24.63
C VAL A 117 20.23 -1.56 -25.63
N CYS A 118 20.49 -1.81 -26.91
CA CYS A 118 19.68 -1.33 -28.03
C CYS A 118 19.03 -2.51 -28.75
N ARG A 119 17.79 -2.34 -29.20
CA ARG A 119 17.06 -3.34 -29.98
C ARG A 119 16.64 -2.74 -31.32
N LEU A 120 16.79 -3.51 -32.39
CA LEU A 120 16.24 -3.18 -33.71
C LEU A 120 14.74 -3.45 -33.72
N MET A 121 13.93 -2.43 -33.95
CA MET A 121 12.47 -2.56 -34.08
C MET A 121 11.87 -1.36 -34.81
N ASP A 122 10.64 -1.50 -35.31
CA ASP A 122 9.84 -0.36 -35.75
C ASP A 122 9.30 0.39 -34.52
N TYR A 123 9.83 1.59 -34.28
CA TYR A 123 9.45 2.40 -33.12
C TYR A 123 8.01 2.91 -33.22
N GLY A 124 7.51 3.21 -34.43
CA GLY A 124 6.16 3.70 -34.67
C GLY A 124 5.10 2.67 -34.28
N ARG A 125 5.28 1.43 -34.74
CA ARG A 125 4.41 0.30 -34.37
C ARG A 125 4.49 0.00 -32.88
N TYR A 126 5.68 -0.07 -32.32
CA TYR A 126 5.88 -0.31 -30.89
C TYR A 126 5.19 0.73 -30.02
N LYS A 127 5.32 2.03 -30.34
CA LYS A 127 4.66 3.12 -29.62
C LYS A 127 3.14 3.01 -29.67
N TYR A 128 2.59 2.61 -30.82
CA TYR A 128 1.15 2.39 -30.97
C TYR A 128 0.66 1.21 -30.11
N GLU A 129 1.34 0.07 -30.15
CA GLU A 129 1.00 -1.11 -29.36
C GLU A 129 1.11 -0.85 -27.85
N MET A 130 2.17 -0.16 -27.42
CA MET A 130 2.34 0.26 -26.02
C MET A 130 1.25 1.23 -25.58
N ALA A 131 0.91 2.23 -26.40
CA ALA A 131 -0.17 3.16 -26.09
C ALA A 131 -1.54 2.47 -26.10
N LYS A 132 -1.77 1.50 -26.98
CA LYS A 132 -3.01 0.69 -27.00
C LYS A 132 -3.12 -0.14 -25.72
N ARG A 133 -2.07 -0.86 -25.36
CA ARG A 133 -2.00 -1.66 -24.13
C ARG A 133 -2.17 -0.80 -22.88
N GLU A 134 -1.54 0.38 -22.84
CA GLU A 134 -1.71 1.32 -21.73
C GLU A 134 -3.14 1.84 -21.63
N ARG A 135 -3.78 2.18 -22.76
CA ARG A 135 -5.19 2.58 -22.77
C ARG A 135 -6.11 1.44 -22.34
N GLU A 136 -5.87 0.22 -22.79
CA GLU A 136 -6.64 -0.96 -22.36
C GLU A 136 -6.46 -1.21 -20.87
N ALA A 137 -5.22 -1.20 -20.37
CA ALA A 137 -4.92 -1.35 -18.95
C ALA A 137 -5.61 -0.27 -18.09
N ARG A 138 -5.59 0.99 -18.54
CA ARG A 138 -6.30 2.10 -17.87
C ARG A 138 -7.81 1.94 -17.90
N ARG A 139 -8.39 1.42 -18.98
CA ARG A 139 -9.85 1.12 -19.04
C ARG A 139 -10.24 -0.03 -18.13
N HIS A 140 -9.38 -1.05 -18.00
CA HIS A 140 -9.62 -2.19 -17.12
C HIS A 140 -9.35 -1.88 -15.65
N GLN A 141 -8.55 -0.85 -15.35
CA GLN A 141 -8.36 -0.39 -13.98
C GLN A 141 -9.63 0.31 -13.49
N LYS A 142 -10.42 -0.39 -12.70
CA LYS A 142 -11.57 0.20 -11.99
C LYS A 142 -11.04 1.20 -10.96
N ILE A 143 -11.33 2.49 -11.18
CA ILE A 143 -11.04 3.54 -10.20
C ILE A 143 -12.04 3.37 -9.06
N GLN A 144 -11.55 3.02 -7.87
CA GLN A 144 -12.38 2.97 -6.67
C GLN A 144 -12.54 4.39 -6.16
N GLU A 145 -13.79 4.86 -6.09
CA GLU A 145 -14.10 6.18 -5.53
C GLU A 145 -14.51 6.05 -4.06
N ILE A 146 -14.31 7.13 -3.30
CA ILE A 146 -14.82 7.22 -1.93
C ILE A 146 -16.17 7.93 -1.98
N LYS A 147 -17.25 7.19 -1.73
CA LYS A 147 -18.61 7.73 -1.64
C LYS A 147 -18.92 8.10 -0.20
N GLU A 148 -19.49 9.27 0.02
CA GLU A 148 -19.84 9.74 1.36
C GLU A 148 -21.33 9.45 1.65
N VAL A 149 -21.61 8.81 2.80
CA VAL A 149 -22.97 8.61 3.30
C VAL A 149 -23.11 9.35 4.63
N LYS A 150 -23.96 10.38 4.64
CA LYS A 150 -24.22 11.20 5.83
C LYS A 150 -25.44 10.69 6.57
N LEU A 151 -25.26 10.44 7.86
CA LEU A 151 -26.26 9.95 8.80
C LEU A 151 -26.45 10.96 9.94
N ARG A 152 -27.60 10.89 10.61
CA ARG A 152 -27.92 11.68 11.81
C ARG A 152 -28.03 10.75 13.01
N VAL A 153 -27.81 11.30 14.21
CA VAL A 153 -27.93 10.54 15.47
C VAL A 153 -29.37 10.07 15.69
N ASN A 154 -30.34 10.96 15.50
CA ASN A 154 -31.77 10.66 15.60
C ASN A 154 -32.37 10.46 14.19
N ILE A 155 -31.95 9.40 13.51
CA ILE A 155 -32.48 9.02 12.19
C ILE A 155 -33.74 8.17 12.34
N ASP A 156 -34.71 8.37 11.44
CA ASP A 156 -35.90 7.52 11.33
C ASP A 156 -35.52 6.17 10.70
N ASP A 157 -36.22 5.09 11.07
CA ASP A 157 -35.92 3.75 10.55
C ASP A 157 -36.00 3.68 9.02
N HIS A 158 -36.97 4.37 8.40
CA HIS A 158 -37.10 4.37 6.94
C HIS A 158 -35.93 5.10 6.25
N ASP A 159 -35.51 6.26 6.78
CA ASP A 159 -34.36 7.00 6.23
C ASP A 159 -33.05 6.20 6.42
N PHE A 160 -32.89 5.54 7.57
CA PHE A 160 -31.75 4.67 7.83
C PHE A 160 -31.65 3.56 6.78
N GLU A 161 -32.74 2.84 6.49
CA GLU A 161 -32.76 1.77 5.51
C GLU A 161 -32.43 2.25 4.09
N VAL A 162 -32.89 3.44 3.70
CA VAL A 162 -32.56 4.03 2.40
C VAL A 162 -31.06 4.31 2.31
N LYS A 163 -30.46 4.90 3.36
CA LYS A 163 -29.02 5.19 3.41
C LYS A 163 -28.17 3.92 3.47
N ALA A 164 -28.62 2.92 4.23
CA ALA A 164 -27.96 1.61 4.33
C ALA A 164 -27.98 0.86 3.00
N ARG A 165 -29.11 0.86 2.27
CA ARG A 165 -29.20 0.31 0.91
C ARG A 165 -28.28 1.01 -0.08
N ASN A 166 -28.15 2.34 0.01
CA ASN A 166 -27.21 3.09 -0.82
C ASN A 166 -25.76 2.73 -0.49
N ALA A 167 -25.41 2.61 0.80
CA ALA A 167 -24.09 2.14 1.21
C ALA A 167 -23.80 0.73 0.68
N MET A 168 -24.77 -0.19 0.78
CA MET A 168 -24.66 -1.55 0.23
C MET A 168 -24.43 -1.54 -1.28
N ARG A 169 -25.15 -0.67 -2.01
CA ARG A 169 -24.98 -0.51 -3.46
C ARG A 169 -23.57 -0.05 -3.81
N PHE A 170 -23.04 0.98 -3.15
CA PHE A 170 -21.68 1.47 -3.40
C PHE A 170 -20.62 0.39 -3.11
N LEU A 171 -20.80 -0.38 -2.03
CA LEU A 171 -19.91 -1.49 -1.71
C LEU A 171 -20.00 -2.63 -2.73
N LYS A 172 -21.19 -2.95 -3.26
CA LYS A 172 -21.36 -3.90 -4.37
C LYS A 172 -20.70 -3.40 -5.66
N ASP A 173 -20.79 -2.09 -5.90
CA ASP A 173 -20.12 -1.42 -7.01
C ASP A 173 -18.60 -1.33 -6.79
N GLY A 174 -18.06 -1.79 -5.67
CA GLY A 174 -16.61 -1.84 -5.39
C GLY A 174 -16.00 -0.51 -4.99
N ASP A 175 -16.83 0.48 -4.66
CA ASP A 175 -16.42 1.77 -4.10
C ASP A 175 -16.25 1.67 -2.59
N LYS A 176 -15.43 2.55 -2.04
CA LYS A 176 -15.29 2.71 -0.59
C LYS A 176 -16.38 3.65 -0.08
N VAL A 177 -16.90 3.40 1.11
CA VAL A 177 -17.93 4.24 1.72
C VAL A 177 -17.40 4.91 2.98
N LYS A 178 -17.41 6.23 2.99
CA LYS A 178 -17.19 7.06 4.18
C LYS A 178 -18.54 7.35 4.83
N ALA A 179 -18.86 6.62 5.90
CA ALA A 179 -20.04 6.89 6.71
C ALA A 179 -19.73 8.02 7.70
N THR A 180 -20.48 9.10 7.66
CA THR A 180 -20.29 10.28 8.51
C THR A 180 -21.56 10.58 9.29
N ILE A 181 -21.49 10.56 10.62
CA ILE A 181 -22.53 11.08 11.50
C ILE A 181 -22.14 12.48 11.93
N MET A 182 -23.08 13.42 11.82
CA MET A 182 -22.89 14.79 12.30
C MET A 182 -23.57 14.94 13.66
N PHE A 183 -22.82 15.34 14.67
CA PHE A 183 -23.37 15.67 15.99
C PHE A 183 -23.85 17.12 16.04
N ARG A 184 -25.04 17.34 16.61
CA ARG A 184 -25.55 18.69 16.86
C ARG A 184 -25.31 19.10 18.31
N GLY A 185 -24.46 20.11 18.50
CA GLY A 185 -24.33 20.87 19.75
C GLY A 185 -24.09 19.98 20.98
N ARG A 186 -25.17 19.72 21.73
CA ARG A 186 -25.17 18.92 22.97
C ARG A 186 -24.97 17.42 22.74
N GLU A 187 -25.14 16.94 21.51
CA GLU A 187 -24.97 15.51 21.18
C GLU A 187 -23.49 15.09 21.10
N ILE A 188 -22.56 16.05 21.05
CA ILE A 188 -21.11 15.76 21.00
C ILE A 188 -20.64 15.02 22.27
N THR A 189 -21.31 15.23 23.41
CA THR A 189 -20.98 14.56 24.68
C THR A 189 -21.43 13.10 24.73
N HIS A 190 -22.26 12.65 23.77
CA HIS A 190 -22.79 11.29 23.71
C HIS A 190 -22.34 10.59 22.42
N PRO A 191 -21.04 10.27 22.27
CA PRO A 191 -20.53 9.54 21.12
C PRO A 191 -21.14 8.12 21.01
N GLU A 192 -21.61 7.56 22.13
CA GLU A 192 -22.28 6.24 22.18
C GLU A 192 -23.48 6.14 21.24
N LEU A 193 -24.26 7.22 21.08
CA LEU A 193 -25.44 7.20 20.20
C LEU A 193 -25.03 7.11 18.73
N GLY A 194 -23.97 7.82 18.35
CA GLY A 194 -23.39 7.72 17.00
C GLY A 194 -22.80 6.35 16.74
N LEU A 195 -22.13 5.78 17.75
CA LEU A 195 -21.54 4.44 17.65
C LEU A 195 -22.61 3.38 17.37
N ARG A 196 -23.71 3.38 18.11
CA ARG A 196 -24.82 2.43 17.90
C ARG A 196 -25.40 2.48 16.48
N VAL A 197 -25.52 3.68 15.90
CA VAL A 197 -26.01 3.84 14.52
C VAL A 197 -25.01 3.27 13.51
N LEU A 198 -23.71 3.45 13.73
CA LEU A 198 -22.67 2.88 12.86
C LEU A 198 -22.51 1.38 13.03
N GLU A 199 -22.72 0.85 14.23
CA GLU A 199 -22.77 -0.60 14.50
C GLU A 199 -23.93 -1.23 13.74
N ARG A 200 -25.14 -0.67 13.85
CA ARG A 200 -26.32 -1.10 13.08
C ARG A 200 -26.07 -1.05 11.56
N LEU A 201 -25.39 -0.01 11.09
CA LEU A 201 -25.00 0.09 9.67
C LEU A 201 -24.01 -1.03 9.28
N THR A 202 -23.04 -1.32 10.15
CA THR A 202 -22.02 -2.34 9.93
C THR A 202 -22.63 -3.73 9.83
N GLU A 203 -23.58 -4.05 10.72
CA GLU A 203 -24.35 -5.29 10.67
C GLU A 203 -25.13 -5.43 9.35
N TYR A 204 -25.80 -4.35 8.93
CA TYR A 204 -26.58 -4.35 7.69
C TYR A 204 -25.71 -4.55 6.43
N VAL A 205 -24.49 -4.04 6.42
CA VAL A 205 -23.56 -4.17 5.27
C VAL A 205 -22.57 -5.33 5.41
N GLN A 206 -22.65 -6.12 6.48
CA GLN A 206 -21.68 -7.16 6.80
C GLN A 206 -21.53 -8.19 5.68
N GLU A 207 -22.54 -8.42 4.85
CA GLU A 207 -22.47 -9.35 3.72
C GLU A 207 -21.55 -8.84 2.59
N VAL A 208 -21.52 -7.53 2.34
CA VAL A 208 -20.85 -6.93 1.16
C VAL A 208 -19.64 -6.09 1.50
N GLY A 209 -19.49 -5.68 2.76
CA GLY A 209 -18.46 -4.75 3.21
C GLY A 209 -17.75 -5.21 4.48
N GLN A 210 -16.57 -4.65 4.69
CA GLN A 210 -15.77 -4.81 5.90
C GLN A 210 -15.34 -3.43 6.41
N VAL A 211 -15.16 -3.30 7.72
CA VAL A 211 -14.67 -2.07 8.32
C VAL A 211 -13.17 -1.94 8.03
N GLU A 212 -12.78 -0.90 7.28
CA GLU A 212 -11.38 -0.57 7.02
C GLU A 212 -10.84 0.35 8.11
N GLN A 213 -11.64 1.34 8.51
CA GLN A 213 -11.32 2.21 9.64
C GLN A 213 -12.48 2.21 10.63
N PRO A 214 -12.22 1.89 11.91
CA PRO A 214 -13.27 1.89 12.94
C PRO A 214 -13.81 3.31 13.15
N PRO A 215 -15.01 3.44 13.75
CA PRO A 215 -15.60 4.73 14.10
C PRO A 215 -14.64 5.61 14.90
N ARG A 216 -14.37 6.82 14.41
CA ARG A 216 -13.54 7.84 15.08
C ARG A 216 -14.25 9.18 15.09
N VAL A 217 -14.10 9.91 16.19
CA VAL A 217 -14.64 11.26 16.33
C VAL A 217 -13.65 12.27 15.74
N GLU A 218 -14.06 12.95 14.68
CA GLU A 218 -13.35 14.04 14.02
C GLU A 218 -14.11 15.36 14.28
N GLY A 219 -13.81 16.01 15.40
CA GLY A 219 -14.43 17.28 15.79
C GLY A 219 -15.93 17.13 16.07
N ARG A 220 -16.77 17.61 15.16
CA ARG A 220 -18.25 17.55 15.27
C ARG A 220 -18.85 16.34 14.55
N ASN A 221 -18.01 15.52 13.93
CA ASN A 221 -18.44 14.38 13.13
C ASN A 221 -17.88 13.08 13.73
N MET A 222 -18.60 11.99 13.60
CA MET A 222 -18.05 10.64 13.74
C MET A 222 -17.97 10.00 12.37
N VAL A 223 -16.80 9.48 12.03
CA VAL A 223 -16.50 8.94 10.71
C VAL A 223 -16.11 7.47 10.83
N MET A 224 -16.62 6.64 9.93
CA MET A 224 -16.22 5.25 9.74
C MET A 224 -15.96 5.02 8.25
N MET A 225 -14.93 4.24 7.92
CA MET A 225 -14.66 3.84 6.54
C MET A 225 -14.94 2.37 6.33
N LEU A 226 -15.78 2.09 5.34
CA LEU A 226 -16.16 0.76 4.90
C LEU A 226 -15.50 0.48 3.55
N ALA A 227 -14.86 -0.68 3.45
CA ALA A 227 -14.32 -1.19 2.21
C ALA A 227 -15.21 -2.32 1.68
N PRO A 228 -15.33 -2.48 0.35
CA PRO A 228 -16.01 -3.62 -0.22
C PRO A 228 -15.26 -4.89 0.18
N LYS A 229 -15.99 -5.94 0.58
CA LYS A 229 -15.40 -7.27 0.69
C LYS A 229 -14.96 -7.68 -0.71
N ALA A 230 -13.71 -8.13 -0.84
CA ALA A 230 -13.18 -8.56 -2.12
C ALA A 230 -14.13 -9.62 -2.70
N GLN A 231 -14.87 -9.27 -3.75
CA GLN A 231 -15.47 -10.29 -4.58
C GLN A 231 -14.31 -11.11 -5.13
N LYS A 232 -14.41 -12.44 -5.04
CA LYS A 232 -13.39 -13.43 -5.43
C LYS A 232 -12.97 -13.38 -6.91
N GLY A 233 -13.23 -12.31 -7.65
CA GLY A 233 -12.83 -12.14 -9.03
C GLY A 233 -12.43 -10.70 -9.34
N SER A 234 -11.14 -10.37 -9.12
CA SER A 234 -10.37 -9.45 -9.99
C SER A 234 -8.99 -9.05 -9.43
N SER A 235 -8.53 -9.58 -8.29
CA SER A 235 -7.12 -9.40 -7.89
C SER A 235 -6.24 -10.35 -8.69
N GLY A 236 -5.83 -9.91 -9.87
CA GLY A 236 -4.81 -10.58 -10.68
C GLY A 236 -3.47 -10.60 -9.97
N SER A 237 -3.25 -11.60 -9.12
CA SER A 237 -1.93 -12.07 -8.73
C SER A 237 -1.72 -13.46 -9.32
N ARG A 238 -1.53 -13.54 -10.65
CA ARG A 238 -0.85 -14.70 -11.25
C ARG A 238 0.64 -14.56 -10.93
N SER A 239 1.06 -15.07 -9.78
CA SER A 239 2.45 -15.40 -9.56
C SER A 239 2.82 -16.57 -10.49
N LYS A 240 3.34 -16.23 -11.68
CA LYS A 240 4.44 -16.94 -12.35
C LYS A 240 5.37 -17.74 -11.39
N PRO A 241 5.29 -19.06 -11.13
CA PRO A 241 6.45 -19.76 -10.60
C PRO A 241 7.57 -19.68 -11.66
N ALA A 242 8.75 -19.24 -11.24
CA ALA A 242 9.96 -19.25 -12.04
C ALA A 242 10.43 -20.71 -12.16
N GLU A 243 10.30 -21.30 -13.35
CA GLU A 243 11.00 -22.55 -13.67
C GLU A 243 12.50 -22.24 -13.76
N ALA A 244 13.24 -22.83 -12.83
CA ALA A 244 14.66 -23.05 -12.94
C ALA A 244 14.90 -24.11 -14.04
N GLN A 245 15.73 -23.79 -15.02
CA GLN A 245 16.39 -24.80 -15.85
C GLN A 245 17.89 -24.53 -15.81
N GLY A 246 18.55 -25.28 -14.95
CA GLY A 246 19.93 -25.71 -15.18
C GLY A 246 19.88 -26.99 -16.01
N GLY A 247 20.80 -27.08 -16.96
CA GLY A 247 21.05 -28.21 -17.84
C GLY A 247 22.25 -27.87 -18.70
#